data_AF-A0AAX2LBS5-F1
#
_entry.id   AF-A0AAX2LBS5-F1
#
_cell.length_a   1.000
_cell.length_b   1.000
_cell.length_c   1.000
_cell.angle_alpha   90.00
_cell.angle_beta   90.00
_cell.angle_gamma   90.00
#
_symmetry.space_group_name_H-M   'P 1'
#
loop_
_entity.id
_entity.type
_entity.pdbx_description
1 polymer ?
#
loop_
_entity_poly.entity_id
_entity_poly.type
_entity_poly.pdbx_seq_one_letter_code
_entity_poly.pdbx_strand_id
1 'polypeptide(L)'
;MMGTNSEEGFLDDFEGPQVAVSVKDFSIADTPVTNQEFAQFVKETGYKTLAERQEWSFVFILFVPEAEREGYPHPAGAPWWLQVPNACWKHPYGENSNLVGLEDHPVVHVALEDALAFCNWSGMSLPTEAQWEYAAR
;
A
#
# COMPACT_ATOMS: atom_id res chain seq x y z
N MET A 1 -3.67 12.56 -22.19
CA MET A 1 -2.80 11.51 -22.73
C MET A 1 -2.32 10.70 -21.56
N MET A 2 -2.41 9.37 -21.64
CA MET A 2 -1.98 8.43 -20.61
C MET A 2 -0.71 7.70 -21.08
N GLY A 3 0.21 7.38 -20.16
CA GLY A 3 1.49 6.74 -20.48
C GLY A 3 2.55 7.68 -21.07
N THR A 4 3.67 7.11 -21.51
CA THR A 4 4.84 7.83 -22.04
C THR A 4 5.29 7.31 -23.40
N ASN A 5 5.91 8.18 -24.21
CA ASN A 5 6.67 7.82 -25.41
C ASN A 5 8.19 7.93 -25.18
N SER A 6 8.63 8.18 -23.94
CA SER A 6 10.05 8.22 -23.60
C SER A 6 10.66 6.83 -23.66
N GLU A 7 11.97 6.77 -23.92
CA GLU A 7 12.78 5.57 -23.74
C GLU A 7 13.24 5.38 -22.27
N GLU A 8 12.87 6.30 -21.38
CA GLU A 8 13.05 6.18 -19.93
C GLU A 8 12.05 5.18 -19.35
N GLY A 9 12.48 4.41 -18.35
CA GLY A 9 11.69 3.34 -17.72
C GLY A 9 12.19 1.93 -18.07
N PHE A 10 11.50 0.91 -17.57
CA PHE A 10 11.79 -0.48 -17.90
C PHE A 10 10.79 -1.00 -18.95
N LEU A 11 11.29 -1.71 -19.96
CA LEU A 11 10.44 -2.24 -21.05
C LEU A 11 9.35 -3.19 -20.54
N ASP A 12 9.66 -3.93 -19.46
CA ASP A 12 8.74 -4.91 -18.87
C ASP A 12 7.62 -4.26 -18.04
N ASP A 13 7.70 -2.95 -17.76
CA ASP A 13 6.67 -2.19 -17.03
C ASP A 13 5.55 -1.65 -17.95
N PHE A 14 5.74 -1.71 -19.28
CA PHE A 14 4.76 -1.30 -20.29
C PHE A 14 4.17 0.12 -20.10
N GLU A 15 4.98 1.08 -19.62
CA GLU A 15 4.55 2.48 -19.43
C GLU A 15 4.12 3.20 -20.73
N GLY A 16 4.53 2.66 -21.88
CA GLY A 16 4.22 3.20 -23.21
C GLY A 16 3.48 2.21 -24.11
N PRO A 17 3.05 2.67 -25.30
CA PRO A 17 3.16 4.04 -25.80
C PRO A 17 2.15 4.97 -25.14
N GLN A 18 2.37 6.28 -25.28
CA GLN A 18 1.40 7.27 -24.85
C GLN A 18 0.13 7.20 -25.71
N VAL A 19 -1.03 7.07 -25.06
CA VAL A 19 -2.33 6.90 -25.71
C VAL A 19 -3.38 7.90 -25.25
N ALA A 20 -4.35 8.20 -26.11
CA ALA A 20 -5.50 9.01 -25.74
C ALA A 20 -6.54 8.14 -25.03
N VAL A 21 -6.79 8.42 -23.75
CA VAL A 21 -7.78 7.71 -22.91
C VAL A 21 -8.81 8.72 -22.42
N SER A 22 -10.10 8.36 -22.51
CA SER A 22 -11.20 9.14 -21.94
C SER A 22 -11.67 8.49 -20.66
N VAL A 23 -11.71 9.26 -19.58
CA VAL A 23 -12.36 8.88 -18.32
C VAL A 23 -13.69 9.62 -18.19
N LYS A 24 -14.69 9.00 -17.55
CA LYS A 24 -15.94 9.68 -17.18
C LYS A 24 -15.69 10.55 -15.95
N ASP A 25 -16.60 11.48 -15.66
CA ASP A 25 -16.60 12.24 -14.42
C ASP A 25 -16.48 11.31 -13.20
N PHE A 26 -15.58 11.66 -12.28
CA PHE A 26 -15.29 10.89 -11.08
C PHE A 26 -14.78 11.80 -9.96
N SER A 27 -14.84 11.30 -8.73
CA SER A 27 -14.16 11.89 -7.58
C SER A 27 -13.01 10.97 -7.17
N ILE A 28 -11.94 11.54 -6.64
CA ILE A 28 -10.82 10.81 -6.07
C ILE A 28 -10.44 11.47 -4.74
N ALA A 29 -9.95 10.67 -3.79
CA ALA A 29 -9.44 11.20 -2.53
C ALA A 29 -8.23 12.12 -2.80
N ASP A 30 -8.13 13.21 -2.04
CA ASP A 30 -7.02 14.16 -2.08
C ASP A 30 -5.75 13.63 -1.39
N THR A 31 -5.91 12.68 -0.47
CA THR A 31 -4.83 11.97 0.21
C THR A 31 -5.00 10.45 0.11
N PRO A 32 -3.91 9.67 0.29
CA PRO A 32 -4.04 8.25 0.60
C PRO A 32 -4.83 8.04 1.89
N VAL A 33 -5.50 6.89 2.00
CA VAL A 33 -6.21 6.49 3.22
C VAL A 33 -5.23 6.49 4.40
N THR A 34 -5.61 7.19 5.47
CA THR A 34 -4.80 7.36 6.67
C THR A 34 -4.92 6.19 7.63
N ASN A 35 -3.95 6.06 8.54
CA ASN A 35 -4.03 5.11 9.65
C ASN A 35 -5.28 5.34 10.51
N GLN A 36 -5.68 6.60 10.73
CA GLN A 36 -6.88 6.93 11.50
C GLN A 36 -8.17 6.45 10.81
N GLU A 37 -8.31 6.68 9.51
CA GLU A 37 -9.48 6.23 8.75
C GLU A 37 -9.56 4.70 8.71
N PHE A 38 -8.43 4.04 8.46
CA PHE A 38 -8.37 2.58 8.44
C PHE A 38 -8.65 1.98 9.82
N ALA A 39 -8.19 2.63 10.90
CA ALA A 39 -8.52 2.22 12.27
C ALA A 39 -10.02 2.30 12.55
N GLN A 40 -10.72 3.32 12.03
CA GLN A 40 -12.18 3.43 12.15
C GLN A 40 -12.89 2.29 11.41
N PHE A 41 -12.47 1.99 10.19
CA PHE A 41 -12.96 0.84 9.42
C PHE A 41 -12.81 -0.48 10.21
N VAL A 42 -11.61 -0.76 10.72
CA VAL A 42 -11.35 -1.99 11.49
C VAL A 42 -12.17 -2.03 12.78
N LYS A 43 -12.33 -0.90 13.47
CA LYS A 43 -13.11 -0.80 14.70
C LYS A 43 -14.60 -1.12 14.48
N GLU A 44 -15.19 -0.66 13.38
CA GLU A 44 -16.61 -0.86 13.09
C GLU A 44 -16.92 -2.26 12.54
N THR A 45 -15.96 -2.86 11.82
CA THR A 45 -16.20 -4.10 11.08
C THR A 45 -15.56 -5.33 11.73
N GLY A 46 -14.58 -5.14 12.61
CA GLY A 46 -13.73 -6.22 13.12
C GLY A 46 -12.81 -6.82 12.04
N TYR A 47 -12.57 -6.11 10.94
CA TYR A 47 -11.76 -6.59 9.83
C TYR A 47 -10.34 -6.96 10.26
N LYS A 48 -9.83 -8.08 9.75
CA LYS A 48 -8.43 -8.51 9.89
C LYS A 48 -7.77 -8.49 8.53
N THR A 49 -6.68 -7.75 8.39
CA THR A 49 -5.92 -7.64 7.12
C THR A 49 -5.26 -8.96 6.70
N LEU A 50 -4.84 -9.07 5.45
CA LEU A 50 -4.04 -10.20 4.99
C LEU A 50 -2.77 -10.37 5.84
N ALA A 51 -2.06 -9.27 6.12
CA ALA A 51 -0.87 -9.27 6.95
C ALA A 51 -1.12 -9.84 8.35
N GLU A 52 -2.25 -9.49 8.98
CA GLU A 52 -2.65 -10.06 10.27
C GLU A 52 -3.05 -11.54 10.17
N ARG A 53 -3.66 -11.99 9.07
CA ARG A 53 -4.05 -13.40 8.87
C ARG A 53 -2.86 -14.32 8.63
N GLN A 54 -1.83 -13.81 7.93
CA GLN A 54 -0.61 -14.57 7.64
C GLN A 54 0.48 -14.36 8.69
N GLU A 55 0.28 -13.43 9.63
CA GLU A 55 1.18 -13.11 10.75
C GLU A 55 2.56 -12.59 10.32
N TRP A 56 2.64 -11.91 9.18
CA TRP A 56 3.86 -11.23 8.71
C TRP A 56 3.56 -10.22 7.59
N SER A 57 4.50 -9.29 7.38
CA SER A 57 4.56 -8.43 6.20
C SER A 57 6.01 -8.04 5.88
N PHE A 58 6.23 -7.37 4.75
CA PHE A 58 7.56 -6.87 4.39
C PHE A 58 7.86 -5.53 5.08
N VAL A 59 9.02 -5.42 5.73
CA VAL A 59 9.52 -4.19 6.34
C VAL A 59 10.88 -3.85 5.72
N PHE A 60 11.11 -2.58 5.43
CA PHE A 60 12.37 -2.13 4.85
C PHE A 60 13.51 -2.29 5.87
N ILE A 61 14.65 -2.80 5.42
CA ILE A 61 15.76 -3.24 6.29
C ILE A 61 16.23 -2.17 7.30
N LEU A 62 16.19 -0.88 6.93
CA LEU A 62 16.61 0.21 7.82
C LEU A 62 15.64 0.49 8.97
N PHE A 63 14.40 0.00 8.90
CA PHE A 63 13.42 0.10 9.98
C PHE A 63 13.46 -1.10 10.93
N VAL A 64 14.25 -2.13 10.61
CA VAL A 64 14.43 -3.31 11.47
C VAL A 64 15.76 -3.18 12.24
N PRO A 65 15.78 -3.43 13.57
CA PRO A 65 17.01 -3.45 14.36
C PRO A 65 18.05 -4.40 13.75
N GLU A 66 19.31 -3.96 13.67
CA GLU A 66 20.37 -4.71 12.98
C GLU A 66 20.53 -6.14 13.51
N ALA A 67 20.40 -6.32 14.83
CA ALA A 67 20.49 -7.61 15.50
C ALA A 67 19.39 -8.62 15.09
N GLU A 68 18.28 -8.16 14.51
CA GLU A 68 17.14 -9.00 14.13
C GLU A 68 17.15 -9.35 12.63
N ARG A 69 17.87 -8.58 11.80
CA ARG A 69 17.81 -8.67 10.32
C ARG A 69 18.18 -10.03 9.77
N GLU A 70 19.23 -10.65 10.29
CA GLU A 70 19.71 -11.96 9.83
C GLU A 70 18.68 -13.09 10.06
N GLY A 71 17.72 -12.88 10.97
CA GLY A 71 16.68 -13.85 11.29
C GLY A 71 15.51 -13.83 10.31
N TYR A 72 15.42 -12.86 9.41
CA TYR A 72 14.25 -12.68 8.54
C TYR A 72 14.56 -12.94 7.06
N PRO A 73 13.72 -13.74 6.37
CA PRO A 73 13.88 -13.99 4.95
C PRO A 73 13.81 -12.72 4.09
N HIS A 74 14.58 -12.72 3.00
CA HIS A 74 14.51 -11.69 1.96
C HIS A 74 13.77 -12.22 0.72
N PRO A 75 12.96 -11.39 0.04
CA PRO A 75 12.42 -11.75 -1.27
C PRO A 75 13.53 -11.76 -2.34
N ALA A 76 13.37 -12.63 -3.33
CA ALA A 76 14.31 -12.73 -4.45
C ALA A 76 14.40 -11.39 -5.22
N GLY A 77 15.61 -10.94 -5.51
CA GLY A 77 15.85 -9.70 -6.25
C GLY A 77 15.70 -8.41 -5.44
N ALA A 78 15.29 -8.47 -4.17
CA ALA A 78 15.11 -7.27 -3.34
C ALA A 78 15.61 -7.48 -1.88
N PRO A 79 16.93 -7.59 -1.67
CA PRO A 79 17.55 -7.84 -0.35
C PRO A 79 17.37 -6.71 0.66
N TRP A 80 16.78 -5.59 0.29
CA TRP A 80 16.45 -4.49 1.21
C TRP A 80 15.09 -4.64 1.90
N TRP A 81 14.33 -5.69 1.57
CA TRP A 81 13.08 -6.05 2.25
C TRP A 81 13.26 -7.28 3.13
N LEU A 82 12.66 -7.26 4.31
CA LEU A 82 12.66 -8.36 5.28
C LEU A 82 11.23 -8.83 5.54
N GLN A 83 11.02 -10.14 5.55
CA GLN A 83 9.75 -10.77 5.94
C GLN A 83 9.65 -10.78 7.48
N VAL A 84 9.07 -9.74 8.07
CA VAL A 84 9.04 -9.54 9.52
C VAL A 84 7.76 -10.14 10.13
N PRO A 85 7.87 -11.04 11.13
CA PRO A 85 6.73 -11.56 11.86
C PRO A 85 5.91 -10.46 12.54
N ASN A 86 4.59 -10.64 12.58
CA ASN A 86 3.63 -9.72 13.19
C ASN A 86 3.64 -8.28 12.66
N ALA A 87 4.41 -7.97 11.61
CA ALA A 87 4.33 -6.69 10.92
C ALA A 87 2.96 -6.58 10.21
N CYS A 88 2.22 -5.54 10.55
CA CYS A 88 0.90 -5.25 9.97
C CYS A 88 0.61 -3.75 10.09
N TRP A 89 -0.56 -3.31 9.65
CA TRP A 89 -0.91 -1.88 9.64
C TRP A 89 -0.83 -1.21 11.02
N LYS A 90 -1.13 -1.92 12.12
CA LYS A 90 -0.98 -1.40 13.52
C LYS A 90 0.46 -1.40 14.02
N HIS A 91 1.31 -2.23 13.43
CA HIS A 91 2.67 -2.52 13.86
C HIS A 91 3.59 -2.48 12.62
N PRO A 92 3.75 -1.29 11.99
CA PRO A 92 4.35 -1.18 10.65
C PRO A 92 5.84 -1.55 10.58
N TYR A 93 6.53 -1.64 11.72
CA TYR A 93 7.92 -2.06 11.79
C TYR A 93 8.10 -3.37 12.58
N GLY A 94 7.03 -4.16 12.74
CA GLY A 94 7.00 -5.37 13.55
C GLY A 94 6.38 -5.16 14.94
N GLU A 95 6.26 -6.25 15.71
CA GLU A 95 5.47 -6.35 16.95
C GLU A 95 5.67 -5.22 17.97
N ASN A 96 6.88 -4.68 18.06
CA ASN A 96 7.22 -3.62 19.03
C ASN A 96 6.93 -2.19 18.54
N SER A 97 6.50 -2.02 17.29
CA SER A 97 6.13 -0.73 16.73
C SER A 97 4.65 -0.39 17.00
N ASN A 98 4.24 0.85 16.76
CA ASN A 98 2.85 1.27 16.89
C ASN A 98 2.59 2.49 15.99
N LEU A 99 1.37 3.04 16.07
CA LEU A 99 0.91 4.16 15.25
C LEU A 99 0.98 5.52 15.95
N VAL A 100 1.61 5.65 17.12
CA VAL A 100 1.68 6.92 17.86
C VAL A 100 2.43 7.95 17.02
N GLY A 101 1.75 9.06 16.69
CA GLY A 101 2.30 10.12 15.85
C GLY A 101 2.28 9.81 14.35
N LEU A 102 1.62 8.72 13.93
CA LEU A 102 1.45 8.30 12.54
C LEU A 102 -0.03 8.27 12.12
N GLU A 103 -0.92 8.91 12.87
CA GLU A 103 -2.37 8.83 12.67
C GLU A 103 -2.79 9.33 11.28
N ASP A 104 -2.20 10.43 10.82
CA ASP A 104 -2.44 11.05 9.51
C ASP A 104 -1.53 10.48 8.39
N HIS A 105 -0.64 9.53 8.71
CA HIS A 105 0.18 8.88 7.69
C HIS A 105 -0.65 7.88 6.87
N PRO A 106 -0.29 7.63 5.60
CA PRO A 106 -0.90 6.57 4.81
C PRO A 106 -0.82 5.23 5.54
N VAL A 107 -1.94 4.49 5.55
CA VAL A 107 -1.96 3.13 6.06
C VAL A 107 -1.10 2.22 5.15
N VAL A 108 -0.29 1.36 5.75
CA VAL A 108 0.60 0.42 5.07
C VAL A 108 0.31 -1.02 5.49
N HIS A 109 0.96 -2.00 4.85
CA HIS A 109 0.69 -3.45 5.02
C HIS A 109 -0.76 -3.85 4.71
N VAL A 110 -1.39 -3.11 3.78
CA VAL A 110 -2.71 -3.40 3.24
C VAL A 110 -2.57 -4.07 1.88
N ALA A 111 -3.14 -5.25 1.73
CA ALA A 111 -3.22 -5.94 0.45
C ALA A 111 -4.35 -5.37 -0.42
N LEU A 112 -4.40 -5.76 -1.69
CA LEU A 112 -5.47 -5.34 -2.61
C LEU A 112 -6.87 -5.70 -2.04
N GLU A 113 -7.01 -6.88 -1.44
CA GLU A 113 -8.28 -7.31 -0.82
C GLU A 113 -8.65 -6.48 0.42
N ASP A 114 -7.67 -5.97 1.16
CA ASP A 114 -7.89 -5.11 2.32
C ASP A 114 -8.36 -3.73 1.87
N ALA A 115 -7.74 -3.19 0.81
CA ALA A 115 -8.13 -1.91 0.20
C ALA A 115 -9.54 -1.98 -0.41
N LEU A 116 -9.87 -3.06 -1.12
CA LEU A 116 -11.21 -3.28 -1.66
C LEU A 116 -12.27 -3.39 -0.55
N ALA A 117 -11.95 -4.05 0.57
CA ALA A 117 -12.85 -4.15 1.71
C ALA A 117 -13.10 -2.77 2.35
N PHE A 118 -12.04 -1.96 2.51
CA PHE A 118 -12.16 -0.58 2.98
C PHE A 118 -13.06 0.26 2.05
N CYS A 119 -12.81 0.23 0.74
CA CYS A 119 -13.63 0.94 -0.24
C CYS A 119 -15.11 0.54 -0.18
N ASN A 120 -15.40 -0.76 -0.06
CA ASN A 120 -16.77 -1.24 0.05
C ASN A 120 -17.46 -0.75 1.33
N TRP A 121 -16.74 -0.69 2.45
CA TRP A 121 -17.27 -0.13 3.70
C TRP A 121 -17.49 1.38 3.61
N SER A 122 -16.57 2.13 2.99
CA SER A 122 -16.68 3.60 2.86
C SER A 122 -17.64 4.06 1.75
N GLY A 123 -18.19 3.15 0.96
CA GLY A 123 -19.04 3.47 -0.19
C GLY A 123 -18.26 4.04 -1.38
N MET A 124 -16.96 3.77 -1.45
CA MET A 124 -16.04 4.19 -2.50
C MET A 124 -15.59 2.98 -3.37
N SER A 125 -14.72 3.24 -4.33
CA SER A 125 -14.00 2.22 -5.10
C SER A 125 -12.53 2.61 -5.25
N LEU A 126 -11.67 1.63 -5.55
CA LEU A 126 -10.34 1.94 -6.05
C LEU A 126 -10.45 2.66 -7.41
N PRO A 127 -9.56 3.63 -7.71
CA PRO A 127 -9.51 4.23 -9.03
C PRO A 127 -9.04 3.18 -10.05
N THR A 128 -9.50 3.31 -11.29
CA THR A 128 -8.80 2.64 -12.40
C THR A 128 -7.42 3.26 -12.58
N GLU A 129 -6.49 2.55 -13.21
CA GLU A 129 -5.17 3.08 -13.56
C GLU A 129 -5.27 4.41 -14.33
N ALA A 130 -6.19 4.47 -15.31
CA ALA A 130 -6.44 5.69 -16.09
C ALA A 130 -7.00 6.85 -15.26
N GLN A 131 -7.88 6.57 -14.28
CA GLN A 131 -8.37 7.61 -13.37
C GLN A 131 -7.26 8.11 -12.44
N TRP A 132 -6.42 7.20 -11.94
CA TRP A 132 -5.30 7.52 -11.07
C TRP A 132 -4.25 8.38 -11.79
N GLU A 133 -3.82 7.97 -12.98
CA GLU A 133 -2.86 8.76 -13.76
C GLU A 133 -3.46 10.10 -14.21
N TYR A 134 -4.75 10.15 -14.58
CA TYR A 134 -5.41 11.41 -14.93
C TYR A 134 -5.42 12.39 -13.76
N ALA A 135 -5.68 11.92 -12.54
CA ALA A 135 -5.71 12.78 -11.35
C ALA A 135 -4.32 13.20 -10.86
N ALA A 136 -3.27 12.41 -11.13
CA ALA A 136 -1.91 12.68 -10.71
C ALA A 136 -1.15 13.68 -11.62
N ARG A 137 -1.70 14.00 -12.79
CA ARG A 137 -1.11 14.92 -13.79
C ARG A 137 -1.62 16.35 -13.63
#